data_AF-A0A538E0Q4-F1
#
_entry.id   AF-A0A538E0Q4-F1
#
_cell.length_a   1.000
_cell.length_b   1.000
_cell.length_c   1.000
_cell.angle_alpha   90.00
_cell.angle_beta   90.00
_cell.angle_gamma   90.00
#
_symmetry.space_group_name_H-M   'P 1'
#
loop_
_entity.id
_entity.type
_entity.pdbx_description
1 polymer ?
#
loop_
_entity_poly.entity_id
_entity_poly.type
_entity_poly.pdbx_seq_one_letter_code
_entity_poly.pdbx_strand_id
1 'polypeptide(L)'
;MPLSDFRMLERLPGTSHPAVFEVTFSCTCGSHHAGLVTHDALDVAPVGVGVGGKFQNLLTGRKDALDAELTGLAAARIGAGEWPWSFFCFLEGRPQPITPSALSVIAPGERLLGVAARCPVCSATSVNLVTREHLDIPFWNDAWVGVVDHVFGHDALRTIEEFRAELESSRFDERRLDLER
;
A
#
# COMPACT_ATOMS: atom_id res chain seq x y z
N MET A 1 -11.50 -5.19 3.38
CA MET A 1 -10.23 -5.82 3.81
C MET A 1 -9.16 -4.75 3.77
N PRO A 2 -8.35 -4.59 4.83
CA PRO A 2 -7.22 -3.67 4.83
C PRO A 2 -6.13 -4.10 3.83
N LEU A 3 -5.32 -3.16 3.34
CA LEU A 3 -4.19 -3.46 2.44
C LEU A 3 -3.08 -4.23 3.17
N SER A 4 -2.94 -4.04 4.49
CA SER A 4 -1.98 -4.77 5.31
C SER A 4 -2.23 -6.28 5.40
N ASP A 5 -3.42 -6.76 5.03
CA ASP A 5 -3.72 -8.20 4.93
C ASP A 5 -3.30 -8.80 3.58
N PHE A 6 -2.97 -7.98 2.60
CA PHE A 6 -2.49 -8.47 1.31
C PHE A 6 -1.07 -9.01 1.50
N ARG A 7 -0.69 -9.97 0.67
CA ARG A 7 0.64 -10.62 0.71
C ARG A 7 1.34 -10.52 -0.62
N MET A 8 0.59 -10.73 -1.69
CA MET A 8 1.11 -10.65 -3.05
C MET A 8 0.05 -10.05 -3.97
N LEU A 9 0.48 -9.18 -4.87
CA LEU A 9 -0.33 -8.62 -5.93
C LEU A 9 0.42 -8.83 -7.25
N GLU A 10 -0.16 -9.63 -8.13
CA GLU A 10 0.41 -9.93 -9.44
C GLU A 10 -0.56 -9.51 -10.53
N ARG A 11 -0.06 -8.74 -11.50
CA ARG A 11 -0.86 -8.40 -12.69
C ARG A 11 -0.92 -9.60 -13.62
N LEU A 12 -2.12 -10.08 -13.91
CA LEU A 12 -2.30 -11.18 -14.85
C LEU A 12 -1.99 -10.74 -16.29
N PRO A 13 -1.40 -11.62 -17.11
CA PRO A 13 -1.18 -11.36 -18.53
C PRO A 13 -2.53 -11.21 -19.24
N GLY A 14 -2.65 -10.24 -20.14
CA GLY A 14 -3.91 -9.99 -20.84
C GLY A 14 -4.02 -8.59 -21.42
N THR A 15 -5.25 -8.11 -21.56
CA THR A 15 -5.52 -6.78 -22.08
C THR A 15 -4.95 -5.71 -21.16
N SER A 16 -4.45 -4.63 -21.75
CA SER A 16 -3.96 -3.48 -20.97
C SER A 16 -5.08 -2.88 -20.11
N HIS A 17 -6.34 -2.95 -20.58
CA HIS A 17 -7.54 -2.57 -19.84
C HIS A 17 -8.74 -3.50 -20.15
N PRO A 18 -9.54 -3.88 -19.13
CA PRO A 18 -9.26 -3.69 -17.71
C PRO A 18 -8.13 -4.62 -17.25
N ALA A 19 -7.11 -4.07 -16.59
CA ALA A 19 -6.08 -4.89 -15.97
C ALA A 19 -6.67 -5.65 -14.77
N VAL A 20 -6.37 -6.95 -14.69
CA VAL A 20 -6.79 -7.82 -13.59
C VAL A 20 -5.56 -8.23 -12.79
N PHE A 21 -5.71 -8.20 -11.48
CA PHE A 21 -4.68 -8.60 -10.52
C PHE A 21 -5.13 -9.84 -9.77
N GLU A 22 -4.25 -10.81 -9.65
CA GLU A 22 -4.36 -11.87 -8.67
C GLU A 22 -3.74 -11.38 -7.36
N VAL A 23 -4.54 -11.41 -6.30
CA VAL A 23 -4.15 -10.98 -4.96
C VAL A 23 -4.17 -12.18 -4.04
N THR A 24 -3.04 -12.45 -3.39
CA THR A 24 -3.00 -13.36 -2.24
C THR A 24 -3.13 -12.55 -0.95
N PHE A 25 -4.05 -12.92 -0.07
CA PHE A 25 -4.29 -12.22 1.20
C PHE A 25 -4.40 -13.19 2.38
N SER A 26 -4.06 -12.72 3.59
CA SER A 26 -4.29 -13.45 4.82
C SER A 26 -5.74 -13.30 5.26
N CYS A 27 -6.46 -14.41 5.34
CA CYS A 27 -7.83 -14.43 5.80
C CYS A 27 -7.89 -14.66 7.32
N THR A 28 -8.98 -14.23 7.94
CA THR A 28 -9.28 -14.47 9.36
C THR A 28 -9.42 -15.96 9.72
N CYS A 29 -9.57 -16.84 8.72
CA CYS A 29 -9.54 -18.30 8.92
C CYS A 29 -8.13 -18.86 9.22
N GLY A 30 -7.08 -18.03 9.14
CA GLY A 30 -5.69 -18.45 9.36
C GLY A 30 -4.98 -19.00 8.12
N SER A 31 -5.63 -18.99 6.96
CA SER A 31 -5.06 -19.41 5.67
C SER A 31 -4.88 -18.24 4.70
N HIS A 32 -4.05 -18.45 3.69
CA HIS A 32 -3.93 -17.52 2.57
C HIS A 32 -4.93 -17.89 1.47
N HIS A 33 -5.60 -16.90 0.89
CA HIS A 33 -6.54 -17.09 -0.20
C HIS A 33 -6.15 -16.21 -1.38
N ALA A 34 -6.42 -16.71 -2.59
CA ALA A 34 -6.34 -15.94 -3.81
C ALA A 34 -7.67 -15.26 -4.12
N GLY A 35 -7.62 -14.04 -4.61
CA GLY A 35 -8.76 -13.29 -5.10
C GLY A 35 -8.39 -12.52 -6.36
N LEU A 36 -9.35 -12.32 -7.25
CA LEU A 36 -9.17 -11.48 -8.43
C LEU A 36 -9.71 -10.09 -8.15
N VAL A 37 -8.90 -9.07 -8.43
CA VAL A 37 -9.24 -7.67 -8.22
C VAL A 37 -8.96 -6.89 -9.50
N THR A 38 -9.86 -6.01 -9.88
CA THR A 38 -9.67 -5.14 -11.05
C THR A 38 -8.82 -3.92 -10.67
N HIS A 39 -8.15 -3.32 -11.65
CA HIS A 39 -7.46 -2.03 -11.49
C HIS A 39 -8.36 -0.98 -10.84
N ASP A 40 -9.62 -0.86 -11.30
CA ASP A 40 -10.57 0.12 -10.74
C ASP A 40 -10.82 -0.11 -9.25
N ALA A 41 -10.88 -1.37 -8.80
CA ALA A 41 -11.09 -1.71 -7.40
C ALA A 41 -9.84 -1.50 -6.52
N LEU A 42 -8.64 -1.52 -7.09
CA LEU A 42 -7.39 -1.24 -6.37
C LEU A 42 -7.04 0.24 -6.34
N ASP A 43 -7.16 0.92 -7.48
CA ASP A 43 -6.58 2.26 -7.64
C ASP A 43 -7.62 3.37 -7.60
N VAL A 44 -8.86 3.10 -8.02
CA VAL A 44 -9.90 4.14 -8.12
C VAL A 44 -10.85 4.08 -6.93
N ALA A 45 -11.16 2.89 -6.43
CA ALA A 45 -11.99 2.72 -5.25
C ALA A 45 -11.22 3.07 -3.96
N PRO A 46 -11.86 3.72 -2.96
CA PRO A 46 -11.25 3.96 -1.65
C PRO A 46 -11.01 2.64 -0.90
N VAL A 47 -9.84 2.03 -1.10
CA VAL A 47 -9.44 0.82 -0.39
C VAL A 47 -9.25 1.15 1.10
N GLY A 48 -9.72 0.27 1.99
CA GLY A 48 -9.56 0.43 3.45
C GLY A 48 -10.64 1.25 4.17
N VAL A 49 -11.51 1.99 3.46
CA VAL A 49 -12.49 2.91 4.10
C VAL A 49 -13.71 2.20 4.74
N GLY A 50 -13.83 0.88 4.59
CA GLY A 50 -14.99 0.09 5.04
C GLY A 50 -14.85 -0.65 6.37
N VAL A 51 -13.86 -0.35 7.22
CA VAL A 51 -13.61 -1.12 8.47
C VAL A 51 -14.51 -0.69 9.64
N GLY A 52 -15.52 0.16 9.41
CA GLY A 52 -16.68 0.31 10.32
C GLY A 52 -16.39 1.02 11.64
N GLY A 53 -15.63 2.12 11.60
CA GLY A 53 -15.36 2.93 12.77
C GLY A 53 -16.52 3.87 13.10
N LYS A 54 -16.99 3.89 14.35
CA LYS A 54 -17.88 4.96 14.82
C LYS A 54 -17.06 6.13 15.32
N PHE A 55 -17.34 7.32 14.82
CA PHE A 55 -16.62 8.54 15.17
C PHE A 55 -17.37 9.35 16.22
N GLN A 56 -16.63 9.91 17.17
CA GLN A 56 -17.20 10.80 18.16
C GLN A 56 -17.45 12.18 17.53
N ASN A 57 -18.71 12.51 17.29
CA ASN A 57 -19.12 13.84 16.89
C ASN A 57 -18.95 14.79 18.07
N LEU A 58 -17.97 15.70 17.98
CA LEU A 58 -17.64 16.64 19.03
C LEU A 58 -18.74 17.69 19.28
N LEU A 59 -19.58 17.97 18.28
CA LEU A 59 -20.67 18.95 18.38
C LEU A 59 -21.91 18.36 19.06
N THR A 60 -22.19 17.07 18.86
CA THR A 60 -23.40 16.41 19.40
C THR A 60 -23.12 15.47 20.56
N GLY A 61 -21.86 15.14 20.80
CA GLY A 61 -21.45 14.15 21.80
C GLY A 61 -21.82 12.70 21.43
N ARG A 62 -22.27 12.44 20.20
CA ARG A 62 -22.71 11.11 19.75
C ARG A 62 -21.65 10.39 18.94
N LYS A 63 -21.77 9.05 18.88
CA LYS A 63 -20.98 8.21 18.00
C LYS A 63 -21.74 7.99 16.70
N ASP A 64 -21.32 8.68 15.64
CA ASP A 64 -21.95 8.64 14.32
C ASP A 64 -21.14 7.74 13.37
N ALA A 65 -21.83 7.14 12.39
CA ALA A 65 -21.17 6.48 11.26
C ALA A 65 -20.84 7.55 10.21
N LEU A 66 -19.58 7.65 9.80
CA LEU A 66 -19.10 8.59 8.78
C LEU A 66 -18.49 7.88 7.56
N ASP A 67 -18.68 6.56 7.47
CA ASP A 67 -18.03 5.72 6.47
C ASP A 67 -18.38 6.19 5.05
N ALA A 68 -19.62 6.61 4.81
CA ALA A 68 -20.08 7.09 3.50
C ALA A 68 -19.46 8.43 3.11
N GLU A 69 -19.41 9.40 4.03
CA GLU A 69 -18.80 10.71 3.79
C GLU A 69 -17.28 10.59 3.59
N LEU A 70 -16.61 9.77 4.40
CA LEU A 70 -15.17 9.52 4.26
C LEU A 70 -14.84 8.79 2.95
N THR A 71 -15.65 7.81 2.56
CA THR A 71 -15.52 7.13 1.27
C THR A 71 -15.70 8.13 0.13
N GLY A 72 -16.72 8.99 0.21
CA GLY A 72 -16.99 10.03 -0.79
C GLY A 72 -15.84 11.03 -0.90
N LEU A 73 -15.29 11.50 0.22
CA LEU A 73 -14.16 12.42 0.25
C LEU A 73 -12.91 11.77 -0.35
N ALA A 74 -12.61 10.53 0.03
CA ALA A 74 -11.46 9.80 -0.50
C ALA A 74 -11.57 9.60 -2.02
N ALA A 75 -12.74 9.20 -2.51
CA ALA A 75 -13.00 9.05 -3.94
C ALA A 75 -12.85 10.40 -4.68
N ALA A 76 -13.33 11.50 -4.10
CA ALA A 76 -13.19 12.84 -4.69
C ALA A 76 -11.72 13.27 -4.82
N ARG A 77 -10.90 13.03 -3.79
CA ARG A 77 -9.46 13.34 -3.81
C ARG A 77 -8.72 12.49 -4.83
N ILE A 78 -8.99 11.18 -4.87
CA ILE A 78 -8.43 10.28 -5.89
C ILE A 78 -8.82 10.76 -7.30
N GLY A 79 -10.09 11.12 -7.51
CA GLY A 79 -10.57 11.67 -8.77
C GLY A 79 -9.93 13.01 -9.16
N ALA A 80 -9.43 13.79 -8.19
CA ALA A 80 -8.65 15.00 -8.42
C ALA A 80 -7.15 14.73 -8.71
N GLY A 81 -6.73 13.47 -8.72
CA GLY A 81 -5.34 13.05 -8.93
C GLY A 81 -4.49 13.06 -7.66
N GLU A 82 -5.10 13.23 -6.48
CA GLU A 82 -4.41 13.10 -5.20
C GLU A 82 -4.36 11.62 -4.78
N TRP A 83 -3.15 11.06 -4.73
CA TRP A 83 -2.96 9.65 -4.39
C TRP A 83 -2.74 9.47 -2.88
N PRO A 84 -3.41 8.50 -2.23
CA PRO A 84 -3.38 8.38 -0.77
C PRO A 84 -2.02 7.95 -0.19
N TRP A 85 -1.22 7.20 -0.95
CA TRP A 85 0.01 6.58 -0.48
C TRP A 85 1.25 7.19 -1.14
N SER A 86 2.32 7.33 -0.36
CA SER A 86 3.63 7.73 -0.84
C SER A 86 4.73 6.86 -0.27
N PHE A 87 5.54 6.28 -1.16
CA PHE A 87 6.70 5.47 -0.80
C PHE A 87 7.98 6.09 -1.34
N PHE A 88 9.10 5.80 -0.68
CA PHE A 88 10.39 6.29 -1.15
C PHE A 88 10.87 5.44 -2.33
N CYS A 89 11.30 6.11 -3.40
CA CYS A 89 11.98 5.45 -4.50
C CYS A 89 13.48 5.65 -4.34
N PHE A 90 14.22 4.55 -4.20
CA PHE A 90 15.66 4.57 -4.00
C PHE A 90 16.42 5.27 -5.15
N LEU A 91 16.06 4.96 -6.41
CA LEU A 91 16.72 5.57 -7.58
C LEU A 91 16.40 7.05 -7.77
N GLU A 92 15.15 7.44 -7.48
CA GLU A 92 14.74 8.85 -7.58
C GLU A 92 15.23 9.68 -6.40
N GLY A 93 15.68 9.04 -5.31
CA GLY A 93 16.12 9.70 -4.09
C GLY A 93 15.04 10.54 -3.41
N ARG A 94 13.76 10.26 -3.68
CA ARG A 94 12.62 11.02 -3.15
C ARG A 94 11.33 10.19 -3.06
N PRO A 95 10.36 10.63 -2.25
CA PRO A 95 9.02 10.05 -2.22
C PRO A 95 8.32 10.14 -3.57
N GLN A 96 7.53 9.14 -3.90
CA GLN A 96 6.66 9.11 -5.06
C GLN A 96 5.23 8.79 -4.63
N PRO A 97 4.20 9.41 -5.22
CA PRO A 97 2.83 8.96 -5.06
C PRO A 97 2.67 7.58 -5.72
N ILE A 98 2.10 6.63 -5.00
CA ILE A 98 1.96 5.23 -5.41
C ILE A 98 0.49 4.82 -5.34
N THR A 99 0.04 4.07 -6.35
CA THR A 99 -1.27 3.41 -6.34
C THR A 99 -1.15 1.98 -5.79
N PRO A 100 -2.19 1.40 -5.18
CA PRO A 100 -2.12 0.04 -4.64
C PRO A 100 -1.71 -1.03 -5.66
N SER A 101 -2.04 -0.86 -6.94
CA SER A 101 -1.59 -1.76 -8.02
C SER A 101 -0.09 -1.78 -8.28
N ALA A 102 0.65 -0.77 -7.81
CA ALA A 102 2.10 -0.72 -7.90
C ALA A 102 2.79 -1.44 -6.73
N LEU A 103 2.03 -1.91 -5.74
CA LEU A 103 2.50 -2.84 -4.72
C LEU A 103 2.60 -4.25 -5.32
N SER A 104 3.61 -5.00 -4.91
CA SER A 104 3.83 -6.37 -5.41
C SER A 104 3.86 -7.39 -4.29
N VAL A 105 4.53 -7.07 -3.18
CA VAL A 105 4.63 -7.92 -2.00
C VAL A 105 4.44 -7.09 -0.75
N ILE A 106 3.68 -7.62 0.20
CA ILE A 106 3.51 -7.05 1.54
C ILE A 106 3.78 -8.17 2.53
N ALA A 107 4.81 -8.03 3.35
CA ALA A 107 5.13 -9.01 4.37
C ALA A 107 5.00 -8.41 5.77
N PRO A 108 4.42 -9.18 6.70
CA PRO A 108 4.31 -8.76 8.08
C PRO A 108 5.67 -8.80 8.79
N GLY A 109 6.03 -7.72 9.48
CA GLY A 109 7.04 -7.71 10.54
C GLY A 109 6.39 -7.55 11.92
N GLU A 110 7.19 -7.51 12.98
CA GLU A 110 6.67 -7.40 14.36
C GLU A 110 5.93 -6.08 14.62
N ARG A 111 6.43 -4.97 14.05
CA ARG A 111 5.86 -3.62 14.22
C ARG A 111 5.64 -2.87 12.92
N LEU A 112 6.45 -3.17 11.92
CA LEU A 112 6.41 -2.56 10.60
C LEU A 112 6.07 -3.61 9.56
N LEU A 113 5.53 -3.15 8.44
CA LEU A 113 5.25 -3.95 7.26
C LEU A 113 6.34 -3.70 6.23
N GLY A 114 6.88 -4.78 5.68
CA GLY A 114 7.71 -4.72 4.50
C GLY A 114 6.84 -4.58 3.26
N VAL A 115 7.09 -3.56 2.44
CA VAL A 115 6.30 -3.26 1.25
C VAL A 115 7.22 -3.08 0.04
N ALA A 116 7.10 -3.98 -0.93
CA ALA A 116 7.76 -3.83 -2.22
C ALA A 116 6.88 -2.99 -3.15
N ALA A 117 7.25 -1.72 -3.30
CA ALA A 117 6.54 -0.74 -4.11
C ALA A 117 7.33 -0.41 -5.39
N ARG A 118 6.66 -0.54 -6.53
CA ARG A 118 7.22 -0.15 -7.83
C ARG A 118 7.03 1.34 -8.06
N CYS A 119 8.10 2.03 -8.39
CA CYS A 119 8.03 3.44 -8.74
C CYS A 119 7.31 3.64 -10.09
N PRO A 120 6.26 4.49 -10.17
CA PRO A 120 5.57 4.78 -11.42
C PRO A 120 6.41 5.62 -12.40
N VAL A 121 7.47 6.27 -11.91
CA VAL A 121 8.36 7.12 -12.71
C VAL A 121 9.45 6.30 -13.39
N CYS A 122 10.27 5.60 -12.61
CA CYS A 122 11.44 4.88 -13.12
C CYS A 122 11.26 3.36 -13.20
N SER A 123 10.10 2.83 -12.78
CA SER A 123 9.78 1.39 -12.76
C SER A 123 10.66 0.53 -11.84
N ALA A 124 11.61 1.11 -11.12
CA ALA A 124 12.40 0.39 -10.12
C ALA A 124 11.53 0.04 -8.90
N THR A 125 11.81 -1.10 -8.28
CA THR A 125 11.15 -1.48 -7.04
C THR A 125 12.05 -1.17 -5.84
N SER A 126 11.46 -0.50 -4.86
CA SER A 126 12.08 -0.23 -3.56
C SER A 126 11.32 -0.98 -2.46
N VAL A 127 12.05 -1.54 -1.51
CA VAL A 127 11.49 -2.17 -0.32
C VAL A 127 11.41 -1.11 0.78
N ASN A 128 10.20 -0.87 1.25
CA ASN A 128 9.90 0.14 2.26
C ASN A 128 9.41 -0.55 3.54
N LEU A 129 9.87 -0.09 4.71
CA LEU A 129 9.32 -0.44 6.02
C LEU A 129 8.39 0.69 6.48
N VAL A 130 7.12 0.36 6.67
CA VAL A 130 6.07 1.31 7.01
C VAL A 130 5.18 0.79 8.13
N THR A 131 4.45 1.67 8.80
CA THR A 131 3.43 1.30 9.77
C THR A 131 2.23 0.64 9.08
N ARG A 132 1.35 0.02 9.88
CA ARG A 132 0.09 -0.51 9.35
C ARG A 132 -0.83 0.61 8.90
N GLU A 133 -0.84 1.70 9.66
CA GLU A 133 -1.62 2.91 9.42
C GLU A 133 -1.26 3.53 8.06
N HIS A 134 0.03 3.52 7.67
CA HIS A 134 0.47 3.95 6.35
C HIS A 134 -0.27 3.24 5.22
N LEU A 135 -0.53 1.93 5.34
CA LEU A 135 -1.25 1.18 4.31
C LEU A 135 -2.77 1.29 4.45
N ASP A 136 -3.28 1.22 5.67
CA ASP A 136 -4.71 0.97 5.90
C ASP A 136 -5.54 2.24 6.05
N ILE A 137 -4.92 3.39 6.27
CA ILE A 137 -5.60 4.67 6.42
C ILE A 137 -5.27 5.55 5.19
N PRO A 138 -6.22 5.76 4.27
CA PRO A 138 -5.99 6.63 3.12
C PRO A 138 -5.54 8.04 3.54
N PHE A 139 -4.55 8.57 2.83
CA PHE A 139 -3.93 9.89 3.05
C PHE A 139 -3.16 10.02 4.37
N TRP A 140 -3.01 8.93 5.14
CA TRP A 140 -2.03 8.85 6.21
C TRP A 140 -0.73 8.29 5.65
N ASN A 141 0.35 9.05 5.81
CA ASN A 141 1.68 8.61 5.43
C ASN A 141 2.62 8.81 6.62
N ASP A 142 3.44 7.82 6.89
CA ASP A 142 4.48 7.92 7.90
C ASP A 142 5.41 9.11 7.58
N ALA A 143 5.85 9.83 8.59
CA ALA A 143 6.83 10.92 8.38
C ALA A 143 8.18 10.38 7.86
N TRP A 144 8.47 9.11 8.13
CA TRP A 144 9.70 8.41 7.78
C TRP A 144 9.37 6.99 7.34
N VAL A 145 10.08 6.51 6.32
CA VAL A 145 10.01 5.11 5.87
C VAL A 145 11.41 4.51 5.92
N GLY A 146 11.52 3.27 6.39
CA GLY A 146 12.76 2.51 6.24
C GLY A 146 12.89 2.04 4.80
N VAL A 147 14.08 2.06 4.22
CA VAL A 147 14.33 1.67 2.82
C VAL A 147 15.54 0.76 2.76
N VAL A 148 15.49 -0.28 1.93
CA VAL A 148 16.65 -1.12 1.66
C VAL A 148 17.60 -0.42 0.69
N ASP A 149 18.89 -0.38 1.02
CA ASP A 149 19.99 0.13 0.17
C ASP A 149 20.31 -0.80 -1.02
N HIS A 150 19.28 -1.26 -1.73
CA HIS A 150 19.40 -2.09 -2.90
C HIS A 150 18.16 -1.93 -3.80
N VAL A 151 18.40 -1.85 -5.10
CA VAL A 151 17.33 -1.85 -6.09
C VAL A 151 17.12 -3.26 -6.56
N PHE A 152 15.93 -3.79 -6.28
CA PHE A 152 15.52 -5.08 -6.82
C PHE A 152 15.20 -4.91 -8.31
N GLY A 153 15.85 -5.72 -9.15
CA GLY A 153 15.45 -5.84 -10.56
C GLY A 153 13.98 -6.27 -10.66
N HIS A 154 13.37 -6.07 -11.84
CA HIS A 154 11.96 -6.44 -12.08
C HIS A 154 11.64 -7.89 -11.70
N ASP A 155 12.64 -8.78 -11.79
CA ASP A 155 12.52 -10.22 -11.53
C ASP A 155 12.89 -10.67 -10.10
N ALA A 156 13.63 -9.86 -9.33
CA ALA A 156 14.10 -10.27 -8.00
C ALA A 156 12.94 -10.47 -7.00
N LEU A 157 11.80 -9.81 -7.25
CA LEU A 157 10.58 -9.95 -6.45
C LEU A 157 9.78 -11.21 -6.76
N ARG A 158 10.06 -11.92 -7.87
CA ARG A 158 9.50 -13.26 -8.07
C ARG A 158 10.03 -14.23 -7.02
N THR A 159 11.21 -13.97 -6.46
CA THR A 159 11.76 -14.75 -5.36
C THR A 159 11.32 -14.13 -4.03
N ILE A 160 10.11 -14.44 -3.57
CA ILE A 160 9.55 -14.02 -2.27
C ILE A 160 10.53 -14.27 -1.11
N GLU A 161 11.38 -15.29 -1.24
CA GLU A 161 12.43 -15.64 -0.28
C GLU A 161 13.51 -14.56 -0.12
N GLU A 162 13.92 -13.89 -1.21
CA GLU A 162 14.89 -12.78 -1.13
C GLU A 162 14.29 -11.60 -0.37
N PHE A 163 13.01 -11.28 -0.61
CA PHE A 163 12.30 -10.25 0.12
C PHE A 163 12.15 -10.57 1.61
N ARG A 164 11.80 -11.82 1.95
CA ARG A 164 11.71 -12.25 3.35
C ARG A 164 13.06 -12.20 4.06
N ALA A 165 14.13 -12.66 3.40
CA ALA A 165 15.47 -12.60 3.93
C ALA A 165 15.91 -11.15 4.21
N GLU A 166 15.56 -10.22 3.32
CA GLU A 166 15.86 -8.79 3.53
C GLU A 166 15.09 -8.22 4.73
N LEU A 167 13.83 -8.60 4.92
CA LEU A 167 13.03 -8.17 6.09
C LEU A 167 13.53 -8.70 7.42
N GLU A 168 14.12 -9.89 7.42
CA GLU A 168 14.77 -10.48 8.60
C GLU A 168 16.19 -9.93 8.80
N SER A 169 16.72 -9.16 7.85
CA SER A 169 18.02 -8.52 7.96
C SER A 169 17.98 -7.26 8.83
N SER A 170 19.15 -6.82 9.30
CA SER A 170 19.31 -5.55 10.00
C SER A 170 19.62 -4.37 9.05
N ARG A 171 19.36 -4.49 7.74
CA ARG A 171 19.82 -3.53 6.72
C ARG A 171 18.68 -2.65 6.22
N PHE A 172 18.48 -1.51 6.87
CA PHE A 172 17.55 -0.48 6.42
C PHE A 172 18.06 0.91 6.75
N ASP A 173 17.81 1.85 5.84
CA ASP A 173 18.08 3.27 5.98
C ASP A 173 16.76 4.02 6.18
N GLU A 174 16.70 4.99 7.09
CA GLU A 174 15.51 5.83 7.26
C GLU A 174 15.52 7.00 6.26
N ARG A 175 14.41 7.17 5.55
CA ARG A 175 14.21 8.25 4.57
C ARG A 175 12.94 9.04 4.90
N ARG A 176 13.04 10.37 4.86
CA ARG A 176 11.93 11.29 5.18
C ARG A 176 10.97 11.43 3.99
N LEU A 177 9.66 11.46 4.27
CA LEU A 177 8.64 11.77 3.28
C LEU A 177 8.31 13.28 3.30
N ASP A 178 8.88 14.03 2.37
CA ASP A 178 8.62 15.48 2.21
C ASP A 178 7.31 15.69 1.43
N LEU A 179 6.18 15.48 2.10
CA LEU A 179 4.83 15.51 1.49
C LEU A 179 4.14 16.89 1.53
N GLU A 180 4.84 17.93 1.97
CA GLU A 180 4.30 19.30 1.98
C GLU A 180 4.13 19.82 0.55
N ARG A 181 2.89 19.80 0.06
CA ARG A 181 2.43 20.66 -1.01
C ARG A 181 0.97 21.06 -0.80
#